data_AF-A0A2P2I122-F1
#
_entry.id   AF-A0A2P2I122-F1
#
_cell.length_a   1.000
_cell.length_b   1.000
_cell.length_c   1.000
_cell.angle_alpha   90.00
_cell.angle_beta   90.00
_cell.angle_gamma   90.00
#
_symmetry.space_group_name_H-M   'P 1'
#
loop_
_entity.id
_entity.type
_entity.pdbx_description
1 polymer ?
#
loop_
_entity_poly.entity_id
_entity_poly.type
_entity_poly.pdbx_seq_one_letter_code
_entity_poly.pdbx_strand_id
1 'polypeptide(L)'
;APHTTYRYGGEFPSRPDNKIFEDVDGVARIRDMKIMESRIHDAIDLGYIVDSNGKHINLCNSCGIDKIGNIMESSTYSPNEQYYGSLHNTAHVMLGRQADPHGKFDMPPGVMEHFETSTRDPSFFRLHKYMNNIFKKYKNTLSPYTVEDLAYPNVEITDIKVDGELVTFFEDFEFDLVNAIDDTETIADVPITTVVHRLNHKEFSYNIGVKANADETATVRMFMCPKYDSNHVEYTLDEARWGCIQVDKFWTELHAGDNTIVRKSSASSVTIPDRTPFATLIKEADEAVEFGSAMPKHNARACGLPQRLLLPKGTVEGLDFELFVSITSGD
;
A
#
# COMPACT_ATOMS: atom_id res chain seq x y z
N ALA A 1 21.60 -5.99 5.39
CA ALA A 1 21.81 -5.59 6.80
C ALA A 1 20.96 -4.35 7.09
N PRO A 2 20.22 -4.29 8.21
CA PRO A 2 19.33 -3.15 8.51
C PRO A 2 20.04 -1.84 8.87
N HIS A 3 21.19 -1.90 9.55
CA HIS A 3 21.91 -0.73 10.08
C HIS A 3 21.03 0.17 10.96
N THR A 4 20.18 -0.45 11.78
CA THR A 4 19.25 0.20 12.70
C THR A 4 19.26 -0.53 14.03
N THR A 5 18.97 0.17 15.12
CA THR A 5 18.90 -0.41 16.46
C THR A 5 17.54 -0.15 17.09
N TYR A 6 17.13 -1.04 17.98
CA TYR A 6 16.09 -0.73 18.96
C TYR A 6 16.62 0.32 19.94
N ARG A 7 15.70 1.09 20.55
CA ARG A 7 16.05 1.91 21.72
C ARG A 7 16.55 1.03 22.87
N TYR A 8 15.85 -0.08 23.11
CA TYR A 8 16.22 -1.14 24.04
C TYR A 8 16.03 -2.49 23.36
N GLY A 9 17.07 -3.33 23.35
CA GLY A 9 17.04 -4.64 22.67
C GLY A 9 18.21 -4.90 21.72
N GLY A 10 19.04 -3.87 21.43
CA GLY A 10 20.22 -4.01 20.59
C GLY A 10 19.97 -3.75 19.10
N GLU A 11 20.90 -4.21 18.26
CA GLU A 11 20.85 -4.02 16.81
C GLU A 11 19.84 -4.97 16.15
N PHE A 12 19.13 -4.47 15.14
CA PHE A 12 18.29 -5.35 14.32
C PHE A 12 19.15 -6.40 13.60
N PRO A 13 18.74 -7.67 13.61
CA PRO A 13 19.55 -8.74 13.05
C PRO A 13 19.72 -8.62 11.53
N SER A 14 20.91 -9.01 11.05
CA SER A 14 21.21 -9.07 9.62
C SER A 14 21.00 -10.48 9.06
N ARG A 15 20.23 -10.58 7.98
CA ARG A 15 20.07 -11.84 7.22
C ARG A 15 21.13 -11.93 6.11
N PRO A 16 21.92 -13.02 6.04
CA PRO A 16 22.89 -13.23 4.96
C PRO A 16 22.22 -13.42 3.59
N ASP A 17 22.96 -13.10 2.53
CA ASP A 17 22.55 -13.42 1.16
C ASP A 17 22.45 -14.94 0.96
N ASN A 18 21.54 -15.35 0.07
CA ASN A 18 21.31 -16.77 -0.28
C ASN A 18 21.00 -17.68 0.93
N LYS A 19 20.51 -17.10 2.04
CA LYS A 19 20.05 -17.86 3.20
C LYS A 19 18.89 -18.79 2.82
N ILE A 20 19.06 -20.07 3.13
CA ILE A 20 17.97 -21.05 3.04
C ILE A 20 17.10 -20.90 4.30
N PHE A 21 15.78 -20.93 4.11
CA PHE A 21 14.84 -20.88 5.20
C PHE A 21 15.00 -22.07 6.15
N GLU A 22 15.05 -21.77 7.44
CA GLU A 22 15.05 -22.75 8.53
C GLU A 22 13.75 -22.67 9.35
N ASP A 23 13.43 -23.77 10.02
CA ASP A 23 12.35 -23.80 11.02
C ASP A 23 12.68 -22.79 12.13
N VAL A 24 11.67 -22.08 12.63
CA VAL A 24 11.85 -21.10 13.70
C VAL A 24 11.18 -21.62 14.98
N ASP A 25 12.00 -21.81 16.01
CA ASP A 25 11.57 -22.41 17.28
C ASP A 25 10.52 -21.51 17.96
N GLY A 26 9.40 -22.12 18.40
CA GLY A 26 8.29 -21.39 19.02
C GLY A 26 7.41 -20.59 18.04
N VAL A 27 7.72 -20.60 16.74
CA VAL A 27 6.96 -19.90 15.70
C VAL A 27 6.29 -20.90 14.75
N ALA A 28 7.05 -21.50 13.84
CA ALA A 28 6.54 -22.47 12.87
C ALA A 28 7.67 -23.23 12.19
N ARG A 29 7.35 -24.42 11.65
CA ARG A 29 8.24 -25.11 10.71
C ARG A 29 7.94 -24.67 9.29
N ILE A 30 8.91 -24.79 8.40
CA ILE A 30 8.75 -24.56 6.96
C ILE A 30 7.65 -25.45 6.37
N ARG A 31 7.50 -26.68 6.89
CA ARG A 31 6.40 -27.56 6.50
C ARG A 31 5.03 -26.97 6.85
N ASP A 32 4.90 -26.31 8.00
CA ASP A 32 3.63 -25.76 8.45
C ASP A 32 3.21 -24.58 7.55
N MET A 33 4.17 -23.74 7.15
CA MET A 33 3.97 -22.66 6.17
C MET A 33 3.44 -23.18 4.82
N LYS A 34 4.05 -24.25 4.29
CA LYS A 34 3.61 -24.88 3.03
C LYS A 34 2.22 -25.51 3.14
N ILE A 35 1.86 -26.05 4.30
CA ILE A 35 0.53 -26.62 4.53
C ILE A 35 -0.52 -25.50 4.58
N MET A 36 -0.25 -24.40 5.29
CA MET A 36 -1.15 -23.23 5.32
C MET A 36 -1.36 -22.68 3.90
N GLU A 37 -0.29 -22.51 3.13
CA GLU A 37 -0.37 -22.14 1.71
C GLU A 37 -1.24 -23.10 0.91
N SER A 38 -0.98 -24.42 0.99
CA SER A 38 -1.73 -25.44 0.26
C SER A 38 -3.22 -25.38 0.57
N ARG A 39 -3.61 -25.22 1.84
CA ARG A 39 -5.03 -25.13 2.24
C ARG A 39 -5.73 -23.91 1.63
N ILE A 40 -5.01 -22.79 1.50
CA ILE A 40 -5.56 -21.59 0.86
C ILE A 40 -5.70 -21.80 -0.66
N HIS A 41 -4.71 -22.41 -1.32
CA HIS A 41 -4.83 -22.78 -2.73
C HIS A 41 -5.99 -23.75 -2.98
N ASP A 42 -6.14 -24.77 -2.13
CA ASP A 42 -7.23 -25.74 -2.23
C ASP A 42 -8.59 -25.06 -2.11
N ALA A 43 -8.74 -24.11 -1.18
CA ALA A 43 -9.98 -23.35 -1.03
C ALA A 43 -10.29 -22.48 -2.27
N ILE A 44 -9.27 -21.87 -2.87
CA ILE A 44 -9.40 -21.11 -4.12
C ILE A 44 -9.82 -22.04 -5.26
N ASP A 45 -9.15 -23.18 -5.42
CA ASP A 45 -9.39 -24.13 -6.51
C ASP A 45 -10.75 -24.83 -6.39
N LEU A 46 -11.21 -25.09 -5.17
CA LEU A 46 -12.53 -25.64 -4.87
C LEU A 46 -13.66 -24.60 -4.97
N GLY A 47 -13.35 -23.30 -4.91
CA GLY A 47 -14.32 -22.22 -4.96
C GLY A 47 -15.08 -21.97 -3.65
N TYR A 48 -14.61 -22.51 -2.51
CA TYR A 48 -15.19 -22.28 -1.20
C TYR A 48 -14.15 -22.41 -0.09
N ILE A 49 -14.37 -21.70 1.02
CA ILE A 49 -13.66 -21.92 2.28
C ILE A 49 -14.52 -22.74 3.25
N VAL A 50 -13.92 -23.34 4.26
CA VAL A 50 -14.60 -24.20 5.24
C VAL A 50 -14.53 -23.54 6.61
N ASP A 51 -15.67 -23.27 7.23
CA ASP A 51 -15.71 -22.72 8.60
C ASP A 51 -15.35 -23.78 9.67
N SER A 52 -15.25 -23.34 10.92
CA SER A 52 -14.92 -24.21 12.06
C SER A 52 -15.93 -25.35 12.32
N ASN A 53 -17.15 -25.25 11.79
CA ASN A 53 -18.19 -26.29 11.89
C ASN A 53 -18.22 -27.21 10.65
N GLY A 54 -17.32 -27.02 9.68
CA GLY A 54 -17.28 -27.80 8.44
C GLY A 54 -18.22 -27.30 7.35
N LYS A 55 -18.86 -26.14 7.51
CA LYS A 55 -19.76 -25.57 6.49
C LYS A 55 -18.94 -24.90 5.38
N HIS A 56 -19.33 -25.17 4.14
CA HIS A 56 -18.75 -24.51 2.97
C HIS A 56 -19.29 -23.08 2.83
N ILE A 57 -18.38 -22.12 2.66
CA ILE A 57 -18.66 -20.71 2.38
C ILE A 57 -18.11 -20.40 0.99
N ASN A 58 -19.00 -20.21 0.02
CA ASN A 58 -18.62 -19.98 -1.37
C ASN A 58 -17.81 -18.69 -1.55
N LEU A 59 -16.81 -18.77 -2.44
CA LEU A 59 -16.03 -17.64 -2.91
C LEU A 59 -16.74 -17.02 -4.13
N CYS A 60 -17.60 -16.03 -3.89
CA CYS A 60 -18.36 -15.36 -4.94
C CYS A 60 -17.57 -14.21 -5.59
N ASN A 61 -17.88 -13.83 -6.84
CA ASN A 61 -17.15 -12.78 -7.58
C ASN A 61 -16.95 -11.48 -6.78
N SER A 62 -17.98 -10.99 -6.08
CA SER A 62 -17.94 -9.73 -5.34
C SER A 62 -17.37 -9.85 -3.91
N CYS A 63 -17.46 -11.02 -3.28
CA CYS A 63 -17.18 -11.20 -1.85
C CYS A 63 -16.01 -12.14 -1.54
N GLY A 64 -15.61 -13.01 -2.47
CA GLY A 64 -14.63 -14.06 -2.21
C GLY A 64 -13.23 -13.53 -1.96
N ILE A 65 -12.87 -12.37 -2.54
CA ILE A 65 -11.54 -11.77 -2.29
C ILE A 65 -11.37 -11.35 -0.83
N ASP A 66 -12.41 -10.80 -0.22
CA ASP A 66 -12.42 -10.41 1.20
C ASP A 66 -12.27 -11.64 2.11
N LYS A 67 -13.00 -12.71 1.77
CA LYS A 67 -12.90 -14.00 2.48
C LYS A 67 -11.50 -14.60 2.40
N ILE A 68 -10.85 -14.53 1.25
CA ILE A 68 -9.45 -14.96 1.09
C ILE A 68 -8.53 -14.07 1.92
N GLY A 69 -8.74 -12.75 1.94
CA GLY A 69 -8.00 -11.82 2.80
C GLY A 69 -8.07 -12.24 4.27
N ASN A 70 -9.28 -12.52 4.76
CA ASN A 70 -9.53 -12.92 6.15
C ASN A 70 -8.78 -14.20 6.57
N ILE A 71 -8.61 -15.18 5.67
CA ILE A 71 -7.87 -16.42 5.97
C ILE A 71 -6.37 -16.33 5.65
N MET A 72 -5.97 -15.37 4.82
CA MET A 72 -4.58 -15.15 4.40
C MET A 72 -3.78 -14.38 5.44
N GLU A 73 -4.37 -13.31 6.00
CA GLU A 73 -3.69 -12.41 6.92
C GLU A 73 -3.20 -13.13 8.17
N SER A 74 -3.96 -13.96 8.88
CA SER A 74 -5.41 -14.02 9.08
C SER A 74 -5.90 -12.87 9.98
N SER A 75 -7.18 -12.52 9.88
CA SER A 75 -7.81 -11.53 10.76
C SER A 75 -8.79 -12.20 11.73
N THR A 76 -9.34 -11.42 12.67
CA THR A 76 -10.43 -11.87 13.55
C THR A 76 -11.71 -12.26 12.78
N TYR A 77 -11.78 -11.94 11.49
CA TYR A 77 -12.86 -12.36 10.59
C TYR A 77 -12.58 -13.69 9.90
N SER A 78 -11.44 -14.33 10.14
CA SER A 78 -11.18 -15.69 9.66
C SER A 78 -12.23 -16.66 10.23
N PRO A 79 -13.02 -17.36 9.39
CA PRO A 79 -14.04 -18.28 9.89
C PRO A 79 -13.46 -19.59 10.42
N ASN A 80 -12.15 -19.85 10.21
CA ASN A 80 -11.49 -21.09 10.64
C ASN A 80 -9.97 -20.91 10.74
N GLU A 81 -9.51 -20.09 11.69
CA GLU A 81 -8.09 -19.86 11.95
C GLU A 81 -7.35 -21.17 12.31
N GLN A 82 -8.00 -22.10 13.00
CA GLN A 82 -7.40 -23.41 13.33
C GLN A 82 -7.02 -24.21 12.07
N TYR A 83 -7.81 -24.11 11.00
CA TYR A 83 -7.53 -24.80 9.74
C TYR A 83 -6.61 -23.99 8.83
N TYR A 84 -6.91 -22.72 8.57
CA TYR A 84 -6.13 -21.92 7.61
C TYR A 84 -4.84 -21.34 8.18
N GLY A 85 -4.76 -21.19 9.51
CA GLY A 85 -3.66 -20.54 10.20
C GLY A 85 -3.58 -19.05 9.90
N SER A 86 -2.38 -18.49 9.99
CA SER A 86 -2.08 -17.07 9.81
C SER A 86 -0.88 -16.90 8.88
N LEU A 87 -1.06 -17.20 7.58
CA LEU A 87 0.06 -17.34 6.64
C LEU A 87 0.90 -16.07 6.52
N HIS A 88 0.28 -14.89 6.34
CA HIS A 88 0.97 -13.61 6.22
C HIS A 88 1.72 -13.24 7.49
N ASN A 89 1.01 -13.17 8.63
CA ASN A 89 1.61 -12.74 9.89
C ASN A 89 2.72 -13.70 10.35
N THR A 90 2.52 -15.01 10.18
CA THR A 90 3.55 -16.00 10.52
C THR A 90 4.74 -15.88 9.56
N ALA A 91 4.52 -15.61 8.27
CA ALA A 91 5.62 -15.43 7.31
C ALA A 91 6.49 -14.20 7.63
N HIS A 92 5.91 -13.12 8.16
CA HIS A 92 6.67 -11.98 8.68
C HIS A 92 7.64 -12.40 9.78
N VAL A 93 7.17 -13.15 10.78
CA VAL A 93 8.01 -13.65 11.88
C VAL A 93 9.04 -14.66 11.38
N MET A 94 8.63 -15.59 10.51
CA MET A 94 9.54 -16.56 9.91
C MET A 94 10.69 -15.88 9.18
N LEU A 95 10.44 -14.82 8.41
CA LEU A 95 11.48 -14.04 7.73
C LEU A 95 12.32 -13.19 8.67
N GLY A 96 11.71 -12.57 9.68
CA GLY A 96 12.37 -11.72 10.67
C GLY A 96 13.38 -12.49 11.52
N ARG A 97 13.08 -13.74 11.84
CA ARG A 97 13.89 -14.62 12.69
C ARG A 97 14.98 -15.41 11.97
N GLN A 98 15.13 -15.32 10.65
CA GLN A 98 16.12 -16.15 9.91
C GLN A 98 17.59 -15.90 10.25
N ALA A 99 17.92 -14.81 10.95
CA ALA A 99 19.27 -14.57 11.44
C ALA A 99 19.59 -15.39 12.71
N ASP A 100 18.57 -15.69 13.52
CA ASP A 100 18.67 -16.50 14.74
C ASP A 100 17.41 -17.35 14.94
N PRO A 101 17.14 -18.32 14.04
CA PRO A 101 15.86 -19.04 14.00
C PRO A 101 15.63 -19.93 15.23
N HIS A 102 16.69 -20.28 15.96
CA HIS A 102 16.65 -21.13 17.15
C HIS A 102 16.96 -20.36 18.45
N GLY A 103 17.00 -19.03 18.40
CA GLY A 103 17.26 -18.18 19.58
C GLY A 103 18.62 -18.45 20.24
N LYS A 104 19.60 -18.96 19.50
CA LYS A 104 20.92 -19.35 20.03
C LYS A 104 21.75 -18.13 20.44
N PHE A 105 21.52 -17.01 19.76
CA PHE A 105 22.29 -15.78 19.91
C PHE A 105 21.52 -14.69 20.66
N ASP A 106 20.31 -14.99 21.12
CA ASP A 106 19.41 -14.06 21.81
C ASP A 106 19.21 -12.74 21.02
N MET A 107 19.12 -12.86 19.68
CA MET A 107 18.92 -11.69 18.82
C MET A 107 17.49 -11.15 18.97
N PRO A 108 17.33 -9.82 18.97
CA PRO A 108 16.00 -9.21 18.97
C PRO A 108 15.24 -9.53 17.68
N PRO A 109 13.92 -9.28 17.63
CA PRO A 109 13.13 -9.43 16.40
C PRO A 109 13.73 -8.71 15.19
N GLY A 110 13.50 -9.26 13.99
CA GLY A 110 13.92 -8.66 12.74
C GLY A 110 13.05 -7.47 12.33
N VAL A 111 13.51 -6.69 11.35
CA VAL A 111 12.72 -5.57 10.78
C VAL A 111 11.38 -6.01 10.18
N MET A 112 11.28 -7.27 9.76
CA MET A 112 10.02 -7.84 9.25
C MET A 112 8.93 -8.02 10.33
N GLU A 113 9.26 -7.93 11.61
CA GLU A 113 8.31 -8.14 12.72
C GLU A 113 7.62 -6.83 13.17
N HIS A 114 7.88 -5.70 12.50
CA HIS A 114 7.32 -4.37 12.84
C HIS A 114 6.82 -3.66 11.57
N PHE A 115 5.62 -3.10 11.58
CA PHE A 115 5.09 -2.40 10.41
C PHE A 115 5.92 -1.16 10.03
N GLU A 116 6.51 -0.50 11.04
CA GLU A 116 7.37 0.68 10.93
C GLU A 116 8.67 0.41 10.15
N THR A 117 9.14 -0.83 10.13
CA THR A 117 10.45 -1.19 9.56
C THR A 117 10.41 -2.28 8.48
N SER A 118 9.31 -3.02 8.37
CA SER A 118 9.17 -4.17 7.46
C SER A 118 9.52 -3.83 6.00
N THR A 119 9.04 -2.70 5.48
CA THR A 119 9.27 -2.25 4.10
C THR A 119 10.73 -1.89 3.79
N ARG A 120 11.60 -1.79 4.81
CA ARG A 120 13.06 -1.60 4.62
C ARG A 120 13.76 -2.89 4.19
N ASP A 121 13.18 -4.06 4.49
CA ASP A 121 13.75 -5.33 4.09
C ASP A 121 13.36 -5.67 2.64
N PRO A 122 14.32 -5.91 1.73
CA PRO A 122 14.01 -6.31 0.36
C PRO A 122 13.09 -7.54 0.27
N SER A 123 13.16 -8.47 1.22
CA SER A 123 12.31 -9.66 1.28
C SER A 123 10.85 -9.35 1.56
N PHE A 124 10.50 -8.18 2.13
CA PHE A 124 9.13 -7.72 2.27
C PHE A 124 8.40 -7.77 0.92
N PHE A 125 9.01 -7.18 -0.11
CA PHE A 125 8.42 -7.15 -1.46
C PHE A 125 8.37 -8.53 -2.12
N ARG A 126 9.29 -9.45 -1.77
CA ARG A 126 9.26 -10.83 -2.29
C ARG A 126 8.15 -11.63 -1.62
N LEU A 127 8.02 -11.52 -0.29
CA LEU A 127 6.91 -12.11 0.47
C LEU A 127 5.59 -11.60 -0.08
N HIS A 128 5.39 -10.29 -0.14
CA HIS A 128 4.13 -9.70 -0.58
C HIS A 128 3.84 -9.98 -2.05
N LYS A 129 4.84 -10.09 -2.94
CA LYS A 129 4.61 -10.57 -4.31
C LYS A 129 4.16 -12.04 -4.32
N TYR A 130 4.75 -12.90 -3.50
CA TYR A 130 4.29 -14.28 -3.32
C TYR A 130 2.82 -14.33 -2.86
N MET A 131 2.44 -13.55 -1.85
CA MET A 131 1.05 -13.51 -1.37
C MET A 131 0.09 -12.90 -2.39
N ASN A 132 0.52 -11.83 -3.07
CA ASN A 132 -0.23 -11.19 -4.15
C ASN A 132 -0.49 -12.16 -5.31
N ASN A 133 0.42 -13.09 -5.60
CA ASN A 133 0.19 -14.13 -6.60
C ASN A 133 -0.90 -15.14 -6.19
N ILE A 134 -1.09 -15.39 -4.89
CA ILE A 134 -2.20 -16.23 -4.40
C ILE A 134 -3.54 -15.49 -4.59
N PHE A 135 -3.60 -14.19 -4.26
CA PHE A 135 -4.77 -13.36 -4.58
C PHE A 135 -5.03 -13.27 -6.10
N LYS A 136 -3.97 -13.14 -6.90
CA LYS A 136 -4.05 -13.14 -8.36
C LYS A 136 -4.63 -14.46 -8.89
N LYS A 137 -4.23 -15.60 -8.31
CA LYS A 137 -4.78 -16.91 -8.67
C LYS A 137 -6.29 -16.93 -8.55
N TYR A 138 -6.83 -16.48 -7.42
CA TYR A 138 -8.29 -16.34 -7.26
C TYR A 138 -8.90 -15.35 -8.25
N LYS A 139 -8.31 -14.17 -8.43
CA LYS A 139 -8.84 -13.19 -9.40
C LYS A 139 -8.87 -13.73 -10.84
N ASN A 140 -7.94 -14.62 -11.17
CA ASN A 140 -7.88 -15.30 -12.46
C ASN A 140 -8.89 -16.46 -12.61
N THR A 141 -9.55 -16.93 -11.53
CA THR A 141 -10.65 -17.90 -11.65
C THR A 141 -11.98 -17.24 -11.98
N LEU A 142 -12.06 -15.90 -11.88
CA LEU A 142 -13.28 -15.14 -12.16
C LEU A 142 -13.46 -14.98 -13.67
N SER A 143 -14.72 -14.96 -14.12
CA SER A 143 -15.04 -14.62 -15.50
C SER A 143 -14.54 -13.20 -15.81
N PRO A 144 -13.82 -13.00 -16.94
CA PRO A 144 -13.48 -11.66 -17.41
C PRO A 144 -14.72 -10.82 -17.60
N TYR A 145 -14.58 -9.50 -17.41
CA TYR A 145 -15.65 -8.56 -17.70
C TYR A 145 -16.04 -8.60 -19.18
N THR A 146 -17.35 -8.60 -19.40
CA THR A 146 -17.95 -8.41 -20.73
C THR A 146 -17.98 -6.92 -21.10
N VAL A 147 -18.33 -6.62 -22.35
CA VAL A 147 -18.53 -5.22 -22.77
C VAL A 147 -19.66 -4.59 -21.96
N GLU A 148 -20.72 -5.35 -21.70
CA GLU A 148 -21.88 -4.92 -20.94
C GLU A 148 -21.54 -4.62 -19.46
N ASP A 149 -20.61 -5.38 -18.86
CA ASP A 149 -20.15 -5.13 -17.49
C ASP A 149 -19.35 -3.83 -17.36
N LEU A 150 -18.68 -3.39 -18.44
CA LEU A 150 -17.82 -2.21 -18.46
C LEU A 150 -18.49 -0.98 -19.09
N ALA A 151 -19.51 -1.19 -19.91
CA ALA A 151 -20.17 -0.13 -20.65
C ALA A 151 -20.83 0.86 -19.69
N TYR A 152 -20.52 2.14 -19.88
CA TYR A 152 -21.22 3.24 -19.25
C TYR A 152 -21.75 4.19 -20.33
N PRO A 153 -22.92 3.90 -20.93
CA PRO A 153 -23.41 4.59 -22.13
C PRO A 153 -23.68 6.09 -21.94
N ASN A 154 -23.77 6.57 -20.69
CA ASN A 154 -23.95 7.99 -20.43
C ASN A 154 -22.70 8.80 -20.83
N VAL A 155 -21.51 8.21 -20.81
CA VAL A 155 -20.24 8.94 -20.86
C VAL A 155 -19.33 8.52 -22.00
N GLU A 156 -18.79 9.50 -22.71
CA GLU A 156 -17.69 9.35 -23.65
C GLU A 156 -16.51 10.22 -23.19
N ILE A 157 -15.34 9.61 -22.98
CA ILE A 157 -14.10 10.37 -22.74
C ILE A 157 -13.59 10.86 -24.09
N THR A 158 -13.52 12.17 -24.27
CA THR A 158 -13.13 12.79 -25.55
C THR A 158 -11.64 13.13 -25.61
N ASP A 159 -11.03 13.42 -24.46
CA ASP A 159 -9.62 13.81 -24.38
C ASP A 159 -9.08 13.62 -22.96
N ILE A 160 -7.79 13.30 -22.83
CA ILE A 160 -7.07 13.22 -21.56
C ILE A 160 -5.76 13.96 -21.71
N LYS A 161 -5.58 15.01 -20.91
CA LYS A 161 -4.37 15.82 -20.85
C LYS A 161 -3.83 15.89 -19.44
N VAL A 162 -2.53 16.12 -19.35
CA VAL A 162 -1.84 16.46 -18.11
C VAL A 162 -1.30 17.88 -18.25
N ASP A 163 -1.82 18.79 -17.44
CA ASP A 163 -1.34 20.16 -17.34
C ASP A 163 -0.19 20.20 -16.32
N GLY A 164 1.01 20.55 -16.81
CA GLY A 164 2.26 20.52 -16.04
C GLY A 164 3.17 19.35 -16.43
N GLU A 165 4.40 19.37 -15.93
CA GLU A 165 5.39 18.32 -16.20
C GLU A 165 5.37 17.27 -15.08
N LEU A 166 5.35 15.98 -15.46
CA LEU A 166 5.51 14.87 -14.53
C LEU A 166 6.99 14.69 -14.16
N VAL A 167 7.48 15.53 -13.24
CA VAL A 167 8.88 15.54 -12.82
C VAL A 167 9.02 15.14 -11.37
N THR A 168 9.85 14.14 -11.10
CA THR A 168 10.26 13.74 -9.74
C THR A 168 11.64 14.26 -9.39
N PHE A 169 11.87 14.56 -8.11
CA PHE A 169 13.15 15.04 -7.59
C PHE A 169 13.33 14.59 -6.14
N PHE A 170 14.54 14.73 -5.59
CA PHE A 170 14.77 14.58 -4.16
C PHE A 170 14.82 15.95 -3.49
N GLU A 171 14.28 16.05 -2.29
CA GLU A 171 14.41 17.22 -1.44
C GLU A 171 14.77 16.79 -0.02
N ASP A 172 15.34 17.74 0.72
CA ASP A 172 15.72 17.54 2.12
C ASP A 172 14.48 17.65 3.00
N PHE A 173 14.38 16.73 3.95
CA PHE A 173 13.35 16.74 4.97
C PHE A 173 14.00 16.56 6.34
N GLU A 174 13.80 17.55 7.19
CA GLU A 174 14.30 17.58 8.56
C GLU A 174 13.25 17.02 9.51
N PHE A 175 13.67 16.18 10.46
CA PHE A 175 12.82 15.74 11.56
C PHE A 175 13.58 15.62 12.87
N ASP A 176 12.81 15.69 13.95
CA ASP A 176 13.28 15.74 15.33
C ASP A 176 13.62 14.34 15.89
N LEU A 177 14.72 14.27 16.65
CA LEU A 177 15.24 13.06 17.29
C LEU A 177 15.27 13.15 18.83
N VAL A 178 14.71 14.20 19.43
CA VAL A 178 14.76 14.43 20.88
C VAL A 178 14.18 13.24 21.64
N ASN A 179 13.06 12.68 21.17
CA ASN A 179 12.42 11.49 21.76
C ASN A 179 13.25 10.19 21.64
N ALA A 180 14.35 10.20 20.88
CA ALA A 180 15.23 9.05 20.73
C ALA A 180 16.40 9.07 21.73
N ILE A 181 16.54 10.10 22.56
CA ILE A 181 17.66 10.35 23.48
C ILE A 181 17.15 10.34 24.92
N ASP A 182 18.01 9.97 25.88
CA ASP A 182 17.67 10.07 27.30
C ASP A 182 17.64 11.53 27.74
N ASP A 183 16.54 11.95 28.35
CA ASP A 183 16.40 13.22 29.02
C ASP A 183 16.85 13.14 30.49
N THR A 184 16.95 14.29 31.17
CA THR A 184 17.15 14.34 32.62
C THR A 184 16.31 15.45 33.22
N GLU A 185 15.85 15.28 34.46
CA GLU A 185 15.04 16.30 35.14
C GLU A 185 15.77 17.65 35.32
N THR A 186 17.10 17.64 35.28
CA THR A 186 17.94 18.80 35.60
C THR A 186 18.49 19.54 34.38
N ILE A 187 18.47 18.92 33.20
CA ILE A 187 19.05 19.47 31.97
C ILE A 187 17.89 19.70 31.01
N ALA A 188 17.73 20.94 30.58
CA ALA A 188 16.75 21.28 29.56
C ALA A 188 17.10 20.60 28.23
N ASP A 189 16.07 20.13 27.52
CA ASP A 189 16.23 19.54 26.20
C ASP A 189 16.89 20.52 25.23
N VAL A 190 17.73 19.97 24.36
CA VAL A 190 18.33 20.70 23.25
C VAL A 190 17.72 20.20 21.94
N PRO A 191 17.49 21.08 20.94
CA PRO A 191 16.99 20.65 19.64
C PRO A 191 18.00 19.71 18.98
N ILE A 192 17.55 18.50 18.65
CA ILE A 192 18.35 17.51 17.91
C ILE A 192 17.53 17.04 16.74
N THR A 193 18.01 17.34 15.54
CA THR A 193 17.34 16.99 14.29
C THR A 193 18.25 16.20 13.37
N THR A 194 17.65 15.56 12.38
CA THR A 194 18.37 14.92 11.28
C THR A 194 17.69 15.23 9.97
N VAL A 195 18.44 15.10 8.87
CA VAL A 195 17.97 15.40 7.52
C VAL A 195 18.01 14.13 6.69
N VAL A 196 16.91 13.84 6.00
CA VAL A 196 16.80 12.75 5.03
C VAL A 196 16.39 13.28 3.67
N HIS A 197 16.97 12.72 2.61
CA HIS A 197 16.54 13.01 1.24
C HIS A 197 15.30 12.17 0.92
N ARG A 198 14.18 12.82 0.59
CA ARG A 198 12.92 12.15 0.25
C ARG A 198 12.55 12.46 -1.19
N LEU A 199 12.06 11.44 -1.91
CA LEU A 199 11.49 11.64 -3.23
C LEU A 199 10.29 12.60 -3.12
N ASN A 200 10.10 13.43 -4.14
CA ASN A 200 8.97 14.32 -4.34
C ASN A 200 8.66 14.47 -5.84
N HIS A 201 7.56 15.15 -6.16
CA HIS A 201 7.18 15.47 -7.52
C HIS A 201 6.64 16.92 -7.65
N LYS A 202 6.73 17.51 -8.84
CA LYS A 202 6.09 18.80 -9.14
C LYS A 202 4.56 18.65 -9.15
N GLU A 203 3.84 19.70 -8.80
CA GLU A 203 2.38 19.72 -8.96
C GLU A 203 1.99 19.65 -10.45
N PHE A 204 0.91 18.92 -10.73
CA PHE A 204 0.30 18.83 -12.06
C PHE A 204 -1.22 18.64 -11.91
N SER A 205 -1.96 18.77 -13.00
CA SER A 205 -3.41 18.49 -13.02
C SER A 205 -3.79 17.59 -14.18
N TYR A 206 -4.70 16.66 -13.94
CA TYR A 206 -5.37 15.93 -15.01
C TYR A 206 -6.51 16.79 -15.55
N ASN A 207 -6.62 16.85 -16.86
CA ASN A 207 -7.64 17.59 -17.58
C ASN A 207 -8.36 16.62 -18.51
N ILE A 208 -9.57 16.20 -18.13
CA ILE A 208 -10.30 15.12 -18.78
C ILE A 208 -11.53 15.73 -19.46
N GLY A 209 -11.53 15.71 -20.79
CA GLY A 209 -12.67 16.07 -21.61
C GLY A 209 -13.69 14.94 -21.62
N VAL A 210 -14.94 15.25 -21.29
CA VAL A 210 -16.02 14.26 -21.19
C VAL A 210 -17.27 14.79 -21.87
N LYS A 211 -17.93 13.96 -22.66
CA LYS A 211 -19.28 14.22 -23.14
C LYS A 211 -20.26 13.30 -22.43
N ALA A 212 -21.26 13.89 -21.79
CA ALA A 212 -22.30 13.15 -21.07
C ALA A 212 -23.67 13.31 -21.77
N ASN A 213 -24.47 12.24 -21.76
CA ASN A 213 -25.82 12.24 -22.34
C ASN A 213 -26.88 12.80 -21.37
N ALA A 214 -26.64 12.67 -20.07
CA ALA A 214 -27.52 13.11 -18.99
C ALA A 214 -26.71 13.52 -17.75
N ASP A 215 -27.34 14.33 -16.90
CA ASP A 215 -26.80 14.69 -15.59
C ASP A 215 -26.76 13.44 -14.68
N GLU A 216 -25.57 13.07 -14.21
CA GLU A 216 -25.36 11.90 -13.35
C GLU A 216 -24.06 12.06 -12.54
N THR A 217 -24.06 11.54 -11.31
CA THR A 217 -22.84 11.37 -10.53
C THR A 217 -22.02 10.23 -11.14
N ALA A 218 -20.75 10.45 -11.40
CA ALA A 218 -19.83 9.45 -11.94
C ALA A 218 -18.63 9.22 -11.03
N THR A 219 -18.09 8.01 -11.03
CA THR A 219 -16.80 7.69 -10.40
C THR A 219 -15.70 7.68 -11.46
N VAL A 220 -14.69 8.53 -11.27
CA VAL A 220 -13.45 8.52 -12.07
C VAL A 220 -12.42 7.65 -11.35
N ARG A 221 -11.79 6.72 -12.07
CA ARG A 221 -10.73 5.83 -11.59
C ARG A 221 -9.51 5.99 -12.48
N MET A 222 -8.37 6.28 -11.88
CA MET A 222 -7.15 6.59 -12.61
C MET A 222 -6.03 5.66 -12.16
N PHE A 223 -5.36 5.06 -13.13
CA PHE A 223 -4.23 4.16 -12.91
C PHE A 223 -3.07 4.53 -13.81
N MET A 224 -1.85 4.31 -13.31
CA MET A 224 -0.64 4.40 -14.10
C MET A 224 -0.09 3.01 -14.32
N CYS A 225 0.04 2.61 -15.57
CA CYS A 225 0.43 1.27 -15.99
C CYS A 225 1.80 1.30 -16.67
N PRO A 226 2.69 0.33 -16.37
CA PRO A 226 3.98 0.25 -17.06
C PRO A 226 3.73 -0.05 -18.54
N LYS A 227 4.38 0.71 -19.43
CA LYS A 227 4.28 0.48 -20.87
C LYS A 227 5.21 -0.64 -21.34
N TYR A 228 6.43 -0.69 -20.81
CA TYR A 228 7.45 -1.66 -21.19
C TYR A 228 7.99 -2.43 -19.99
N ASP A 229 8.43 -3.67 -20.23
CA ASP A 229 9.23 -4.44 -19.28
C ASP A 229 10.70 -3.97 -19.23
N SER A 230 11.51 -4.59 -18.37
CA SER A 230 12.94 -4.24 -18.26
C SER A 230 13.76 -4.54 -19.52
N ASN A 231 13.26 -5.36 -20.44
CA ASN A 231 13.87 -5.68 -21.72
C ASN A 231 13.32 -4.81 -22.87
N HIS A 232 12.51 -3.79 -22.54
CA HIS A 232 11.84 -2.90 -23.49
C HIS A 232 10.82 -3.62 -24.39
N VAL A 233 10.21 -4.70 -23.90
CA VAL A 233 9.06 -5.35 -24.53
C VAL A 233 7.79 -4.65 -24.06
N GLU A 234 6.96 -4.21 -25.01
CA GLU A 234 5.68 -3.57 -24.71
C GLU A 234 4.71 -4.57 -24.08
N TYR A 235 4.06 -4.17 -22.99
CA TYR A 235 3.07 -5.01 -22.33
C TYR A 235 1.74 -4.99 -23.09
N THR A 236 1.09 -6.14 -23.17
CA THR A 236 -0.35 -6.18 -23.42
C THR A 236 -1.12 -5.72 -22.18
N LEU A 237 -2.40 -5.33 -22.35
CA LEU A 237 -3.24 -4.92 -21.22
C LEU A 237 -3.36 -6.01 -20.13
N ASP A 238 -3.44 -7.29 -20.50
CA ASP A 238 -3.55 -8.39 -19.53
C ASP A 238 -2.26 -8.59 -18.71
N GLU A 239 -1.10 -8.27 -19.29
CA GLU A 239 0.18 -8.30 -18.59
C GLU A 239 0.36 -7.06 -17.70
N ALA A 240 0.03 -5.88 -18.24
CA ALA A 240 0.20 -4.60 -17.54
C ALA A 240 -0.75 -4.43 -16.35
N ARG A 241 -2.01 -4.89 -16.45
CA ARG A 241 -3.08 -4.60 -15.46
C ARG A 241 -2.73 -4.92 -14.01
N TRP A 242 -1.91 -5.95 -13.78
CA TRP A 242 -1.52 -6.37 -12.42
C TRP A 242 -0.32 -5.58 -11.87
N GLY A 243 0.39 -4.85 -12.74
CA GLY A 243 1.46 -3.92 -12.40
C GLY A 243 1.02 -2.46 -12.35
N CYS A 244 -0.22 -2.14 -12.75
CA CYS A 244 -0.76 -0.80 -12.66
C CYS A 244 -0.92 -0.36 -11.20
N ILE A 245 -0.57 0.89 -10.92
CA ILE A 245 -0.78 1.52 -9.61
C ILE A 245 -1.91 2.53 -9.69
N GLN A 246 -2.78 2.54 -8.69
CA GLN A 246 -3.86 3.51 -8.60
C GLN A 246 -3.28 4.89 -8.26
N VAL A 247 -3.60 5.91 -9.05
CA VAL A 247 -3.16 7.29 -8.81
C VAL A 247 -4.29 8.19 -8.32
N ASP A 248 -5.56 7.86 -8.62
CA ASP A 248 -6.71 8.54 -8.04
C ASP A 248 -8.01 7.72 -8.15
N LYS A 249 -8.98 8.09 -7.32
CA LYS A 249 -10.38 7.68 -7.44
C LYS A 249 -11.26 8.72 -6.77
N PHE A 250 -12.20 9.31 -7.51
CA PHE A 250 -13.07 10.35 -6.98
C PHE A 250 -14.42 10.37 -7.67
N TRP A 251 -15.39 11.00 -7.03
CA TRP A 251 -16.71 11.24 -7.59
C TRP A 251 -16.75 12.63 -8.21
N THR A 252 -17.50 12.77 -9.29
CA THR A 252 -17.77 14.04 -9.96
C THR A 252 -19.21 14.06 -10.44
N GLU A 253 -19.83 15.22 -10.40
CA GLU A 253 -21.09 15.44 -11.11
C GLU A 253 -20.79 15.72 -12.57
N LEU A 254 -21.55 15.08 -13.47
CA LEU A 254 -21.54 15.38 -14.90
C LEU A 254 -22.84 16.06 -15.28
N HIS A 255 -22.77 17.00 -16.20
CA HIS A 255 -23.94 17.64 -16.80
C HIS A 255 -24.10 17.21 -18.26
N ALA A 256 -25.31 17.13 -18.77
CA ALA A 256 -25.56 16.80 -20.16
C ALA A 256 -24.80 17.75 -21.12
N GLY A 257 -24.10 17.19 -22.10
CA GLY A 257 -23.23 17.91 -23.02
C GLY A 257 -21.75 17.78 -22.67
N ASP A 258 -20.97 18.82 -23.00
CA ASP A 258 -19.52 18.84 -22.82
C ASP A 258 -19.12 19.25 -21.38
N ASN A 259 -18.24 18.47 -20.78
CA ASN A 259 -17.69 18.66 -19.45
C ASN A 259 -16.16 18.69 -19.52
N THR A 260 -15.55 19.40 -18.56
CA THR A 260 -14.10 19.39 -18.37
C THR A 260 -13.81 19.13 -16.90
N ILE A 261 -13.29 17.94 -16.60
CA ILE A 261 -12.90 17.56 -15.25
C ILE A 261 -11.44 17.95 -15.05
N VAL A 262 -11.19 18.89 -14.12
CA VAL A 262 -9.84 19.28 -13.73
C VAL A 262 -9.53 18.72 -12.35
N ARG A 263 -8.53 17.84 -12.26
CA ARG A 263 -8.15 17.14 -11.03
C ARG A 263 -6.68 17.37 -10.70
N LYS A 264 -6.42 18.16 -9.64
CA LYS A 264 -5.06 18.41 -9.15
C LYS A 264 -4.42 17.16 -8.55
N SER A 265 -3.12 16.98 -8.74
CA SER A 265 -2.35 15.88 -8.12
C SER A 265 -2.44 15.89 -6.59
N SER A 266 -2.53 17.09 -5.98
CA SER A 266 -2.66 17.29 -4.53
C SER A 266 -4.03 16.94 -3.96
N ALA A 267 -5.03 16.66 -4.82
CA ALA A 267 -6.36 16.25 -4.40
C ALA A 267 -6.55 14.73 -4.43
N SER A 268 -5.53 13.95 -4.82
CA SER A 268 -5.64 12.50 -4.97
C SER A 268 -6.18 11.83 -3.70
N SER A 269 -7.09 10.88 -3.88
CA SER A 269 -7.63 10.09 -2.76
C SER A 269 -6.71 8.96 -2.29
N VAL A 270 -5.63 8.70 -3.02
CA VAL A 270 -4.65 7.64 -2.70
C VAL A 270 -3.60 8.15 -1.70
N THR A 271 -3.36 9.46 -1.69
CA THR A 271 -2.26 10.08 -0.97
C THR A 271 -2.70 11.03 0.13
N ILE A 272 -1.77 11.28 1.06
CA ILE A 272 -1.91 12.25 2.14
C ILE A 272 -0.68 13.17 2.20
N PRO A 273 -0.83 14.43 2.65
CA PRO A 273 0.32 15.31 2.84
C PRO A 273 1.27 14.75 3.92
N ASP A 274 2.47 15.34 4.00
CA ASP A 274 3.37 15.07 5.11
C ASP A 274 2.72 15.43 6.45
N ARG A 275 3.11 14.71 7.50
CA ARG A 275 2.58 14.92 8.85
C ARG A 275 3.12 16.22 9.43
N THR A 276 2.25 16.92 10.16
CA THR A 276 2.65 18.06 10.98
C THR A 276 3.68 17.62 12.03
N PRO A 277 4.84 18.30 12.14
CA PRO A 277 5.85 17.99 13.14
C PRO A 277 5.30 18.05 14.57
N PHE A 278 5.84 17.21 15.46
CA PHE A 278 5.33 17.11 16.83
C PHE A 278 5.44 18.43 17.62
N ALA A 279 6.56 19.15 17.46
CA ALA A 279 6.74 20.47 18.09
C ALA A 279 5.68 21.49 17.65
N THR A 280 5.26 21.46 16.38
CA THR A 280 4.18 22.31 15.88
C THR A 280 2.84 21.94 16.53
N LEU A 281 2.55 20.65 16.69
CA LEU A 281 1.34 20.18 17.35
C LEU A 281 1.28 20.61 18.83
N ILE A 282 2.40 20.51 19.55
CA ILE A 282 2.50 21.00 20.95
C ILE A 282 2.22 22.49 20.99
N LYS A 283 2.92 23.29 20.17
CA LYS A 283 2.75 24.74 20.13
C LYS A 283 1.30 25.15 19.87
N GLU A 284 0.66 24.56 18.87
CA GLU A 284 -0.73 24.87 18.55
C GLU A 284 -1.71 24.45 19.65
N ALA A 285 -1.42 23.36 20.37
CA ALA A 285 -2.22 22.94 21.52
C ALA A 285 -2.08 23.90 22.70
N ASP A 286 -0.85 24.33 23.02
CA ASP A 286 -0.57 25.29 24.10
C ASP A 286 -1.22 26.65 23.82
N GLU A 287 -1.11 27.16 22.59
CA GLU A 287 -1.77 28.40 22.16
C GLU A 287 -3.30 28.28 22.26
N ALA A 288 -3.87 27.13 21.88
CA ALA A 288 -5.30 26.89 22.00
C ALA A 288 -5.77 26.95 23.46
N VAL A 289 -5.01 26.36 24.39
CA VAL A 289 -5.28 26.39 25.82
C VAL A 289 -5.13 27.79 26.39
N GLU A 290 -4.04 28.51 26.07
CA GLU A 290 -3.75 29.85 26.59
C GLU A 290 -4.83 30.86 26.19
N PHE A 291 -5.25 30.84 24.93
CA PHE A 291 -6.23 31.79 24.40
C PHE A 291 -7.68 31.32 24.51
N GLY A 292 -7.94 30.14 25.09
CA GLY A 292 -9.28 29.56 25.17
C GLY A 292 -9.92 29.35 23.79
N SER A 293 -9.12 29.00 22.78
CA SER A 293 -9.53 28.86 21.40
C SER A 293 -9.55 27.39 20.95
N ALA A 294 -10.17 27.11 19.81
CA ALA A 294 -10.18 25.77 19.25
C ALA A 294 -8.85 25.47 18.54
N MET A 295 -8.27 24.30 18.80
CA MET A 295 -7.05 23.85 18.12
C MET A 295 -7.28 23.75 16.60
N PRO A 296 -6.29 24.15 15.76
CA PRO A 296 -6.34 23.92 14.33
C PRO A 296 -6.55 22.43 13.99
N LYS A 297 -7.45 22.16 13.04
CA LYS A 297 -7.71 20.80 12.59
C LYS A 297 -6.75 20.41 11.46
N HIS A 298 -5.80 19.53 11.77
CA HIS A 298 -5.02 18.82 10.76
C HIS A 298 -5.87 17.66 10.20
N ASN A 299 -6.68 17.93 9.18
CA ASN A 299 -7.65 16.97 8.62
C ASN A 299 -7.04 15.83 7.77
N ALA A 300 -5.74 15.53 7.91
CA ALA A 300 -5.13 14.40 7.23
C ALA A 300 -5.24 13.13 8.10
N ARG A 301 -5.91 12.10 7.58
CA ARG A 301 -5.79 10.75 8.15
C ARG A 301 -4.31 10.32 8.11
N ALA A 302 -3.91 9.46 9.03
CA ALA A 302 -2.54 8.93 9.07
C ALA A 302 -2.30 7.77 8.08
N CYS A 303 -3.34 7.33 7.38
CA CYS A 303 -3.33 6.23 6.41
C CYS A 303 -3.53 6.78 4.99
N GLY A 304 -2.59 6.44 4.10
CA GLY A 304 -2.48 6.90 2.73
C GLY A 304 -1.02 6.89 2.31
N LEU A 305 -0.75 6.80 1.01
CA LEU A 305 0.61 6.97 0.53
C LEU A 305 1.05 8.43 0.75
N PRO A 306 2.31 8.72 1.11
CA PRO A 306 2.76 10.11 1.13
C PRO A 306 2.57 10.75 -0.24
N GLN A 307 2.03 11.97 -0.31
CA GLN A 307 1.78 12.72 -1.55
C GLN A 307 3.01 12.76 -2.45
N ARG A 308 4.16 13.00 -1.84
CA ARG A 308 5.46 13.03 -2.50
C ARG A 308 5.87 11.72 -3.21
N LEU A 309 5.18 10.60 -2.93
CA LEU A 309 5.37 9.29 -3.54
C LEU A 309 4.23 8.92 -4.51
N LEU A 310 3.40 9.88 -4.93
CA LEU A 310 2.33 9.63 -5.93
C LEU A 310 2.89 9.09 -7.25
N LEU A 311 4.05 9.60 -7.67
CA LEU A 311 4.76 9.16 -8.87
C LEU A 311 5.97 8.30 -8.51
N PRO A 312 6.26 7.23 -9.28
CA PRO A 312 7.53 6.53 -9.21
C PRO A 312 8.65 7.46 -9.67
N LYS A 313 9.86 7.23 -9.16
CA LYS A 313 11.05 7.98 -9.58
C LYS A 313 11.25 7.82 -11.10
N GLY A 314 11.24 8.93 -11.82
CA GLY A 314 11.57 8.97 -13.25
C GLY A 314 13.07 8.82 -13.52
N THR A 315 13.42 8.81 -14.80
CA THR A 315 14.81 8.88 -15.30
C THR A 315 15.09 10.27 -15.90
N VAL A 316 16.35 10.56 -16.19
CA VAL A 316 16.73 11.83 -16.84
C VAL A 316 16.20 11.87 -18.28
N GLU A 317 16.15 10.70 -18.92
CA GLU A 317 15.68 10.50 -20.30
C GLU A 317 14.15 10.44 -20.41
N GLY A 318 13.44 10.31 -19.29
CA GLY A 318 12.01 10.02 -19.24
C GLY A 318 11.71 8.52 -19.18
N LEU A 319 10.59 8.19 -18.55
CA LEU A 319 10.08 6.83 -18.44
C LEU A 319 8.61 6.82 -18.89
N ASP A 320 8.29 5.95 -19.85
CA ASP A 320 6.95 5.88 -20.42
C ASP A 320 6.02 5.04 -19.55
N PHE A 321 4.87 5.63 -19.23
CA PHE A 321 3.73 4.96 -18.61
C PHE A 321 2.46 5.25 -19.40
N GLU A 322 1.50 4.34 -19.31
CA GLU A 322 0.14 4.59 -19.79
C GLU A 322 -0.73 5.09 -18.64
N LEU A 323 -1.38 6.24 -18.84
CA LEU A 323 -2.41 6.74 -17.95
C LEU A 323 -3.76 6.14 -18.36
N PHE A 324 -4.24 5.19 -17.57
CA PHE A 324 -5.54 4.57 -17.78
C PHE A 324 -6.61 5.31 -16.96
N VAL A 325 -7.64 5.80 -17.64
CA VAL A 325 -8.79 6.48 -17.03
C VAL A 325 -10.07 5.71 -17.35
N SER A 326 -10.83 5.38 -16.33
CA SER A 326 -12.16 4.79 -16.45
C SER A 326 -13.16 5.66 -15.70
N ILE A 327 -14.27 5.95 -16.36
CA ILE A 327 -15.43 6.62 -15.75
C ILE A 327 -16.56 5.59 -15.71
N THR A 328 -17.09 5.35 -14.51
CA THR A 328 -18.23 4.46 -14.27
C THR A 328 -19.37 5.24 -13.62
N SER A 329 -20.59 4.69 -13.62
CA SER A 329 -21.69 5.26 -12.83
C SER A 329 -21.27 5.40 -11.35
N GLY A 330 -21.75 6.46 -10.71
CA GLY A 330 -21.54 6.75 -9.29
C GLY A 330 -22.54 6.06 -8.36
N ASP A 331 -23.65 5.57 -8.90
CA ASP A 331 -24.74 4.91 -8.17
C ASP A 331 -24.40 3.47 -7.69
#